data_AF-A0A3Q2XMR1-F1
#
_entry.id   AF-A0A3Q2XMR1-F1
#
_cell.length_a   1.000
_cell.length_b   1.000
_cell.length_c   1.000
_cell.angle_alpha   90.00
_cell.angle_beta   90.00
_cell.angle_gamma   90.00
#
_symmetry.space_group_name_H-M   'P 1'
#
loop_
_entity.id
_entity.type
_entity.pdbx_description
1 polymer ?
#
loop_
_entity_poly.entity_id
_entity_poly.type
_entity_poly.pdbx_seq_one_letter_code
_entity_poly.pdbx_strand_id
1 'polypeptide(L)'
;PPQHLGLVPAYSGESDSEDEGGEKDEKEGRMTDWVKLVRPLDQDIIIPGLSLLCRTGNGLRHAFIKVVLKDKRLSDMAAISNYVHLRFMDVSNNRISDLSPLSSLTQLLWLKNYVTCFQGQTFSQLAYLQWLSMAANRLTEVEGLVGPALESLNLSGNRIQRLNGLESCLFSKLATLELRGNRLTTTNGINLPNLQRLYLGSPTWCRRAASLQGPHE
;
A
#
# COMPACT_ATOMS: atom_id res chain seq x y z
N PRO A 1 -31.55 47.87 -38.51
CA PRO A 1 -32.51 48.49 -37.56
C PRO A 1 -33.87 48.76 -38.25
N PRO A 2 -35.04 48.63 -37.58
CA PRO A 2 -35.34 48.44 -36.15
C PRO A 2 -35.57 46.95 -35.81
N GLN A 3 -35.25 46.40 -34.62
CA GLN A 3 -35.71 46.57 -33.22
C GLN A 3 -36.92 45.69 -32.80
N HIS A 4 -36.60 44.88 -31.79
CA HIS A 4 -37.30 43.81 -31.04
C HIS A 4 -38.73 44.05 -30.52
N LEU A 5 -39.48 42.94 -30.43
CA LEU A 5 -40.37 42.46 -29.34
C LEU A 5 -40.68 40.99 -29.69
N GLY A 6 -40.60 39.95 -28.87
CA GLY A 6 -40.98 39.79 -27.46
C GLY A 6 -42.21 38.85 -27.40
N LEU A 7 -42.10 37.76 -26.62
CA LEU A 7 -43.18 36.92 -26.04
C LEU A 7 -43.44 35.49 -26.61
N VAL A 8 -43.54 34.60 -25.63
CA VAL A 8 -43.78 33.13 -25.52
C VAL A 8 -45.26 32.95 -25.05
N PRO A 9 -45.93 31.78 -24.85
CA PRO A 9 -45.69 30.33 -25.13
C PRO A 9 -46.90 29.55 -25.76
N ALA A 10 -46.72 28.22 -25.84
CA ALA A 10 -47.63 27.13 -25.41
C ALA A 10 -48.55 26.43 -26.42
N TYR A 11 -48.32 25.10 -26.51
CA TYR A 11 -49.25 23.95 -26.57
C TYR A 11 -50.47 24.05 -27.50
N SER A 12 -50.84 23.08 -28.34
CA SER A 12 -50.73 21.61 -28.27
C SER A 12 -51.32 21.04 -29.57
N GLY A 13 -50.83 19.89 -30.02
CA GLY A 13 -51.50 19.10 -31.07
C GLY A 13 -50.93 17.69 -31.10
N GLU A 14 -51.71 16.74 -30.57
CA GLU A 14 -51.43 15.30 -30.47
C GLU A 14 -51.53 14.56 -31.82
N SER A 15 -51.07 13.29 -31.81
CA SER A 15 -51.21 12.14 -32.75
C SER A 15 -49.83 11.61 -33.19
N ASP A 16 -49.49 10.31 -33.22
CA ASP A 16 -50.21 9.07 -32.97
C ASP A 16 -49.18 7.94 -32.65
N SER A 17 -49.66 6.93 -31.92
CA SER A 17 -49.29 5.49 -31.90
C SER A 17 -47.85 5.01 -32.20
N GLU A 18 -47.31 4.16 -31.32
CA GLU A 18 -47.19 2.71 -31.60
C GLU A 18 -46.74 1.92 -30.35
N ASP A 19 -47.26 0.70 -30.28
CA ASP A 19 -47.26 -0.29 -29.21
C ASP A 19 -46.18 -1.33 -29.52
N GLU A 20 -45.22 -1.60 -28.62
CA GLU A 20 -44.55 -2.92 -28.55
C GLU A 20 -44.02 -3.17 -27.12
N GLY A 21 -44.53 -4.25 -26.52
CA GLY A 21 -43.99 -4.84 -25.30
C GLY A 21 -42.65 -5.53 -25.57
N GLY A 22 -41.68 -5.29 -24.67
CA GLY A 22 -40.36 -5.90 -24.72
C GLY A 22 -39.84 -6.21 -23.32
N GLU A 23 -39.89 -7.50 -23.00
CA GLU A 23 -39.07 -8.28 -22.06
C GLU A 23 -38.41 -7.61 -20.84
N LYS A 24 -38.78 -8.15 -19.67
CA LYS A 24 -38.03 -8.06 -18.41
C LYS A 24 -36.61 -8.57 -18.62
N ASP A 25 -35.64 -7.65 -18.78
CA ASP A 25 -34.23 -7.99 -18.65
C ASP A 25 -33.89 -8.18 -17.16
N GLU A 26 -34.05 -9.41 -16.69
CA GLU A 26 -33.35 -9.96 -15.52
C GLU A 26 -31.84 -10.09 -15.82
N LYS A 27 -31.17 -8.95 -15.96
CA LYS A 27 -29.71 -8.81 -16.01
C LYS A 27 -29.43 -7.50 -15.26
N GLU A 28 -28.72 -7.43 -14.15
CA GLU A 28 -27.46 -8.10 -13.85
C GLU A 28 -27.32 -8.25 -12.32
N GLY A 29 -27.87 -9.32 -11.76
CA GLY A 29 -27.47 -9.84 -10.43
C GLY A 29 -26.03 -10.39 -10.40
N ARG A 30 -25.12 -9.87 -11.23
CA ARG A 30 -23.77 -10.41 -11.45
C ARG A 30 -22.63 -9.43 -11.16
N MET A 31 -22.95 -8.21 -10.71
CA MET A 31 -21.95 -7.19 -10.39
C MET A 31 -21.54 -7.17 -8.89
N THR A 32 -22.19 -7.94 -8.01
CA THR A 32 -22.03 -7.76 -6.54
C THR A 32 -21.28 -8.85 -5.79
N ASP A 33 -20.83 -9.93 -6.43
CA ASP A 33 -20.20 -11.06 -5.70
C ASP A 33 -18.68 -10.92 -5.46
N TRP A 34 -17.96 -10.17 -6.30
CA TRP A 34 -16.52 -9.92 -6.06
C TRP A 34 -16.25 -8.89 -4.96
N VAL A 35 -17.22 -8.01 -4.70
CA VAL A 35 -17.14 -6.99 -3.64
C VAL A 35 -17.32 -7.61 -2.24
N LYS A 36 -17.84 -8.84 -2.14
CA LYS A 36 -18.08 -9.56 -0.86
C LYS A 36 -16.87 -10.29 -0.25
N LEU A 37 -15.68 -10.19 -0.85
CA LEU A 37 -14.52 -11.02 -0.44
C LEU A 37 -13.49 -10.32 0.45
N VAL A 38 -13.63 -9.01 0.68
CA VAL A 38 -12.81 -8.25 1.63
C VAL A 38 -13.58 -7.99 2.91
N ARG A 39 -12.88 -7.88 4.04
CA ARG A 39 -13.51 -7.61 5.34
C ARG A 39 -12.69 -6.61 6.16
N PRO A 40 -13.33 -5.78 7.01
CA PRO A 40 -12.62 -4.94 7.96
C PRO A 40 -11.95 -5.80 9.05
N LEU A 41 -10.98 -5.21 9.75
CA LEU A 41 -10.37 -5.86 10.90
C LEU A 41 -11.32 -5.82 12.09
N ASP A 42 -11.74 -6.99 12.57
CA ASP A 42 -12.57 -7.16 13.76
C ASP A 42 -11.87 -8.00 14.85
N GLN A 43 -12.57 -8.24 15.96
CA GLN A 43 -12.05 -9.01 17.09
C GLN A 43 -11.79 -10.48 16.72
N ASP A 44 -12.66 -11.10 15.94
CA ASP A 44 -12.56 -12.51 15.56
C ASP A 44 -11.34 -12.77 14.65
N ILE A 45 -10.93 -11.77 13.88
CA ILE A 45 -9.74 -11.85 13.03
C ILE A 45 -8.47 -11.53 13.83
N ILE A 46 -8.50 -10.50 14.69
CA ILE A 46 -7.28 -10.04 15.35
C ILE A 46 -6.88 -10.93 16.53
N ILE A 47 -7.83 -11.38 17.35
CA ILE A 47 -7.56 -12.13 18.58
C ILE A 47 -6.70 -13.38 18.29
N PRO A 48 -7.03 -14.22 17.28
CA PRO A 48 -6.20 -15.38 16.95
C PRO A 48 -4.79 -15.01 16.44
N GLY A 49 -4.61 -13.80 15.92
CA GLY A 49 -3.32 -13.31 15.44
C GLY A 49 -2.43 -12.74 16.54
N LEU A 50 -2.99 -12.38 17.70
CA LEU A 50 -2.25 -11.79 18.80
C LEU A 50 -1.39 -12.83 19.52
N SER A 51 -0.15 -12.44 19.83
CA SER A 51 0.82 -13.29 20.51
C SER A 51 1.86 -12.46 21.27
N LEU A 52 2.71 -13.14 22.04
CA LEU A 52 3.73 -12.55 22.92
C LEU A 52 3.12 -11.61 23.96
N LEU A 53 2.58 -12.19 25.04
CA LEU A 53 2.07 -11.42 26.17
C LEU A 53 3.24 -10.87 26.99
N CYS A 54 3.27 -9.55 27.22
CA CYS A 54 4.33 -8.87 27.97
C CYS A 54 3.73 -7.89 28.97
N ARG A 55 4.49 -7.55 30.03
CA ARG A 55 4.10 -6.48 30.96
C ARG A 55 4.22 -5.13 30.27
N THR A 56 3.26 -4.25 30.51
CA THR A 56 3.28 -2.86 30.05
C THR A 56 4.36 -2.05 30.81
N GLY A 57 4.75 -0.88 30.31
CA GLY A 57 5.87 -0.10 30.87
C GLY A 57 5.71 0.32 32.34
N ASN A 58 4.47 0.37 32.85
CA ASN A 58 4.19 0.61 34.27
C ASN A 58 4.18 -0.67 35.13
N GLY A 59 4.39 -1.85 34.53
CA GLY A 59 4.42 -3.15 35.22
C GLY A 59 3.06 -3.69 35.70
N LEU A 60 1.98 -2.91 35.56
CA LEU A 60 0.68 -3.20 36.19
C LEU A 60 -0.32 -3.91 35.27
N ARG A 61 -0.05 -4.00 33.97
CA ARG A 61 -0.92 -4.65 33.00
C ARG A 61 -0.12 -5.53 32.06
N HIS A 62 -0.83 -6.35 31.31
CA HIS A 62 -0.25 -7.13 30.22
C HIS A 62 -0.85 -6.68 28.88
N ALA A 63 -0.05 -6.77 27.84
CA ALA A 63 -0.48 -6.54 26.47
C ALA A 63 0.25 -7.50 25.53
N PHE A 64 -0.43 -7.91 24.47
CA PHE A 64 0.21 -8.61 23.37
C PHE A 64 1.05 -7.63 22.55
N ILE A 65 2.27 -8.01 22.21
CA ILE A 65 3.21 -7.15 21.47
C ILE A 65 3.40 -7.60 20.03
N LYS A 66 2.82 -8.73 19.62
CA LYS A 66 2.93 -9.26 18.26
C LYS A 66 1.56 -9.59 17.69
N VAL A 67 1.36 -9.28 16.42
CA VAL A 67 0.19 -9.70 15.66
C VAL A 67 0.57 -10.23 14.28
N VAL A 68 -0.05 -11.34 13.87
CA VAL A 68 0.08 -11.91 12.52
C VAL A 68 -1.32 -12.03 11.91
N LEU A 69 -1.59 -11.19 10.91
CA LEU A 69 -2.85 -11.10 10.17
C LEU A 69 -2.64 -11.40 8.68
N LYS A 70 -1.75 -12.33 8.39
CA LYS A 70 -1.43 -12.71 7.01
C LYS A 70 -2.62 -13.40 6.32
N ASP A 71 -2.83 -13.10 5.04
CA ASP A 71 -3.81 -13.79 4.19
C ASP A 71 -5.27 -13.70 4.71
N LYS A 72 -5.63 -12.56 5.34
CA LYS A 72 -6.96 -12.35 5.95
C LYS A 72 -7.95 -11.59 5.06
N ARG A 73 -7.51 -11.18 3.86
CA ARG A 73 -8.30 -10.39 2.89
C ARG A 73 -8.81 -9.07 3.50
N LEU A 74 -8.02 -8.48 4.39
CA LEU A 74 -8.36 -7.22 5.05
C LEU A 74 -8.33 -6.07 4.06
N SER A 75 -9.38 -5.25 4.03
CA SER A 75 -9.40 -3.97 3.30
C SER A 75 -9.18 -2.77 4.21
N ASP A 76 -9.49 -2.93 5.50
CA ASP A 76 -9.36 -1.92 6.53
C ASP A 76 -8.63 -2.49 7.74
N MET A 77 -7.93 -1.61 8.46
CA MET A 77 -7.23 -1.94 9.70
C MET A 77 -7.45 -0.88 10.79
N ALA A 78 -8.52 -0.09 10.74
CA ALA A 78 -8.79 0.97 11.72
C ALA A 78 -8.73 0.48 13.18
N ALA A 79 -9.28 -0.72 13.43
CA ALA A 79 -9.31 -1.36 14.75
C ALA A 79 -7.91 -1.63 15.35
N ILE A 80 -6.85 -1.64 14.53
CA ILE A 80 -5.48 -1.84 15.00
C ILE A 80 -5.03 -0.73 15.94
N SER A 81 -5.63 0.46 15.82
CA SER A 81 -5.26 1.64 16.60
C SER A 81 -5.48 1.46 18.10
N ASN A 82 -6.31 0.48 18.48
CA ASN A 82 -6.56 0.12 19.88
C ASN A 82 -5.43 -0.73 20.50
N TYR A 83 -4.48 -1.22 19.70
CA TYR A 83 -3.42 -2.14 20.11
C TYR A 83 -2.07 -1.43 20.17
N VAL A 84 -2.03 -0.29 20.88
CA VAL A 84 -0.88 0.65 20.95
C VAL A 84 0.43 0.04 21.47
N HIS A 85 0.38 -1.14 22.09
CA HIS A 85 1.54 -1.85 22.60
C HIS A 85 2.18 -2.81 21.59
N LEU A 86 1.62 -2.94 20.38
CA LEU A 86 2.19 -3.77 19.33
C LEU A 86 3.57 -3.26 18.91
N ARG A 87 4.50 -4.21 18.77
CA ARG A 87 5.89 -4.00 18.36
C ARG A 87 6.21 -4.73 17.06
N PHE A 88 5.57 -5.87 16.82
CA PHE A 88 5.80 -6.73 15.66
C PHE A 88 4.47 -6.98 14.94
N MET A 89 4.39 -6.57 13.68
CA MET A 89 3.17 -6.69 12.90
C MET A 89 3.41 -7.26 11.52
N ASP A 90 2.78 -8.39 11.21
CA ASP A 90 2.67 -8.92 9.85
C ASP A 90 1.21 -8.80 9.37
N VAL A 91 0.98 -7.92 8.40
CA VAL A 91 -0.30 -7.75 7.70
C VAL A 91 -0.15 -8.04 6.20
N SER A 92 0.86 -8.84 5.82
CA SER A 92 1.10 -9.18 4.42
C SER A 92 -0.03 -10.00 3.79
N ASN A 93 -0.12 -9.94 2.47
CA ASN A 93 -1.17 -10.58 1.67
C ASN A 93 -2.61 -10.18 2.06
N ASN A 94 -2.81 -8.90 2.36
CA ASN A 94 -4.14 -8.29 2.49
C ASN A 94 -4.40 -7.34 1.32
N ARG A 95 -5.43 -6.50 1.43
CA ARG A 95 -5.80 -5.47 0.45
C ARG A 95 -5.92 -4.10 1.12
N ILE A 96 -5.04 -3.85 2.08
CA ILE A 96 -5.00 -2.60 2.85
C ILE A 96 -4.36 -1.51 2.00
N SER A 97 -5.07 -0.39 1.85
CA SER A 97 -4.56 0.81 1.18
C SER A 97 -4.35 1.97 2.13
N ASP A 98 -5.14 2.04 3.22
CA ASP A 98 -4.99 3.06 4.24
C ASP A 98 -4.06 2.57 5.36
N LEU A 99 -2.95 3.28 5.54
CA LEU A 99 -1.96 3.04 6.59
C LEU A 99 -2.07 4.04 7.75
N SER A 100 -2.99 5.01 7.68
CA SER A 100 -3.21 6.01 8.73
C SER A 100 -3.41 5.41 10.13
N PRO A 101 -4.06 4.23 10.32
CA PRO A 101 -4.22 3.63 11.65
C PRO A 101 -2.89 3.28 12.34
N LEU A 102 -1.83 3.05 11.56
CA LEU A 102 -0.50 2.75 12.10
C LEU A 102 0.11 3.93 12.87
N SER A 103 -0.32 5.17 12.63
CA SER A 103 0.21 6.36 13.31
C SER A 103 0.07 6.30 14.84
N SER A 104 -0.91 5.55 15.34
CA SER A 104 -1.10 5.31 16.78
C SER A 104 -0.10 4.33 17.40
N LEU A 105 0.54 3.49 16.60
CA LEU A 105 1.42 2.41 17.03
C LEU A 105 2.86 2.90 17.19
N THR A 106 3.05 3.95 17.99
CA THR A 106 4.34 4.62 18.13
C THR A 106 5.46 3.71 18.63
N GLN A 107 5.15 2.56 19.23
CA GLN A 107 6.12 1.57 19.72
C GLN A 107 6.44 0.45 18.71
N LEU A 108 5.96 0.56 17.46
CA LEU A 108 6.18 -0.44 16.42
C LEU A 108 7.67 -0.49 16.03
N LEU A 109 8.26 -1.69 16.09
CA LEU A 109 9.67 -1.94 15.76
C LEU A 109 9.83 -2.61 14.39
N TRP A 110 8.86 -3.46 14.05
CA TRP A 110 8.90 -4.32 12.87
C TRP A 110 7.53 -4.35 12.20
N LEU A 111 7.53 -4.05 10.90
CA LEU A 111 6.33 -4.08 10.07
C LEU A 111 6.61 -4.85 8.78
N LYS A 112 5.76 -5.81 8.48
CA LYS A 112 5.63 -6.40 7.15
C LYS A 112 4.24 -6.15 6.63
N ASN A 113 4.16 -5.45 5.50
CA ASN A 113 2.90 -4.98 4.96
C ASN A 113 2.80 -5.28 3.45
N TYR A 114 1.60 -5.61 3.00
CA TYR A 114 1.25 -5.64 1.59
C TYR A 114 0.55 -4.33 1.21
N VAL A 115 1.23 -3.50 0.41
CA VAL A 115 0.71 -2.23 -0.07
C VAL A 115 0.78 -2.17 -1.59
N THR A 116 -0.25 -1.61 -2.22
CA THR A 116 -0.21 -1.30 -3.67
C THR A 116 0.16 0.15 -3.94
N CYS A 117 -0.09 1.05 -2.98
CA CYS A 117 0.31 2.44 -2.98
C CYS A 117 0.29 2.95 -1.54
N PHE A 118 0.94 4.09 -1.30
CA PHE A 118 0.81 4.90 -0.10
C PHE A 118 0.87 6.37 -0.50
N GLN A 119 0.32 7.26 0.32
CA GLN A 119 0.29 8.71 0.09
C GLN A 119 0.75 9.46 1.34
N GLY A 120 1.35 10.64 1.15
CA GLY A 120 1.83 11.49 2.26
C GLY A 120 3.08 10.95 2.96
N GLN A 121 3.44 11.53 4.11
CA GLN A 121 4.62 11.16 4.90
C GLN A 121 4.38 9.92 5.77
N THR A 122 4.26 8.78 5.11
CA THR A 122 3.94 7.50 5.76
C THR A 122 5.04 7.10 6.73
N PHE A 123 4.65 6.63 7.93
CA PHE A 123 5.50 6.20 9.05
C PHE A 123 6.33 7.30 9.76
N SER A 124 6.11 8.57 9.47
CA SER A 124 6.75 9.70 10.17
C SER A 124 6.61 9.66 11.70
N GLN A 125 5.47 9.17 12.20
CA GLN A 125 5.18 9.06 13.64
C GLN A 125 5.78 7.80 14.29
N LEU A 126 6.31 6.86 13.51
CA LEU A 126 6.84 5.60 14.01
C LEU A 126 8.32 5.74 14.39
N ALA A 127 8.55 6.46 15.49
CA ALA A 127 9.88 6.84 15.97
C ALA A 127 10.82 5.66 16.30
N TYR A 128 10.28 4.44 16.40
CA TYR A 128 11.04 3.23 16.72
C TYR A 128 10.98 2.17 15.61
N LEU A 129 10.34 2.44 14.46
CA LEU A 129 10.26 1.46 13.38
C LEU A 129 11.65 1.28 12.76
N GLN A 130 12.26 0.13 13.01
CA GLN A 130 13.61 -0.21 12.56
C GLN A 130 13.60 -1.11 11.33
N TRP A 131 12.59 -1.96 11.19
CA TRP A 131 12.49 -2.91 10.10
C TRP A 131 11.16 -2.80 9.38
N LEU A 132 11.23 -2.53 8.07
CA LEU A 132 10.07 -2.46 7.20
C LEU A 132 10.26 -3.35 5.98
N SER A 133 9.28 -4.23 5.74
CA SER A 133 9.18 -4.95 4.48
C SER A 133 7.85 -4.66 3.78
N MET A 134 8.00 -4.21 2.55
CA MET A 134 6.94 -4.05 1.56
C MET A 134 7.30 -4.86 0.31
N ALA A 135 7.87 -6.05 0.52
CA ALA A 135 8.35 -6.92 -0.54
C ALA A 135 7.19 -7.65 -1.24
N ALA A 136 7.41 -8.04 -2.50
CA ALA A 136 6.44 -8.74 -3.36
C ALA A 136 5.11 -7.98 -3.52
N ASN A 137 5.20 -6.65 -3.58
CA ASN A 137 4.08 -5.74 -3.77
C ASN A 137 4.04 -5.23 -5.23
N ARG A 138 3.21 -4.22 -5.50
CA ARG A 138 3.04 -3.63 -6.85
C ARG A 138 3.52 -2.19 -6.94
N LEU A 139 4.38 -1.75 -6.01
CA LEU A 139 4.88 -0.39 -5.95
C LEU A 139 5.67 -0.02 -7.21
N THR A 140 5.42 1.17 -7.75
CA THR A 140 6.14 1.72 -8.91
C THR A 140 7.11 2.84 -8.53
N GLU A 141 6.92 3.43 -7.36
CA GLU A 141 7.71 4.51 -6.78
C GLU A 141 7.69 4.42 -5.25
N VAL A 142 8.49 5.25 -4.58
CA VAL A 142 8.61 5.30 -3.12
C VAL A 142 8.48 6.71 -2.57
N GLU A 143 7.91 7.62 -3.35
CA GLU A 143 7.66 9.00 -2.94
C GLU A 143 6.70 9.05 -1.74
N GLY A 144 7.00 9.89 -0.74
CA GLY A 144 6.25 9.98 0.51
C GLY A 144 6.65 8.95 1.58
N LEU A 145 7.51 7.98 1.28
CA LEU A 145 8.02 7.08 2.30
C LEU A 145 8.97 7.83 3.23
N VAL A 146 8.71 7.79 4.54
CA VAL A 146 9.56 8.40 5.57
C VAL A 146 9.88 7.35 6.62
N GLY A 147 11.12 7.32 7.13
CA GLY A 147 11.52 6.33 8.11
C GLY A 147 12.78 6.73 8.86
N PRO A 148 12.72 7.73 9.76
CA PRO A 148 13.89 8.29 10.41
C PRO A 148 14.63 7.28 11.30
N ALA A 149 13.92 6.26 11.80
CA ALA A 149 14.48 5.19 12.61
C ALA A 149 14.75 3.89 11.84
N LEU A 150 14.41 3.82 10.54
CA LEU A 150 14.56 2.59 9.77
C LEU A 150 16.03 2.23 9.60
N GLU A 151 16.37 1.00 9.95
CA GLU A 151 17.70 0.40 9.79
C GLU A 151 17.71 -0.56 8.59
N SER A 152 16.56 -1.18 8.29
CA SER A 152 16.40 -2.13 7.20
C SER A 152 15.08 -1.92 6.45
N LEU A 153 15.19 -1.72 5.14
CA LEU A 153 14.07 -1.55 4.23
C LEU A 153 14.12 -2.59 3.11
N ASN A 154 13.06 -3.39 3.02
CA ASN A 154 12.91 -4.40 1.98
C ASN A 154 11.78 -4.05 1.01
N LEU A 155 12.17 -3.70 -0.21
CA LEU A 155 11.33 -3.35 -1.35
C LEU A 155 11.48 -4.37 -2.50
N SER A 156 12.01 -5.56 -2.24
CA SER A 156 12.22 -6.58 -3.29
C SER A 156 10.92 -7.02 -3.96
N GLY A 157 11.00 -7.42 -5.23
CA GLY A 157 9.87 -7.97 -5.97
C GLY A 157 8.75 -6.95 -6.24
N ASN A 158 9.07 -5.66 -6.31
CA ASN A 158 8.15 -4.59 -6.72
C ASN A 158 8.33 -4.24 -8.21
N ARG A 159 7.73 -3.14 -8.66
CA ARG A 159 7.82 -2.63 -10.05
C ARG A 159 8.49 -1.26 -10.11
N ILE A 160 9.35 -0.96 -9.13
CA ILE A 160 9.98 0.36 -9.00
C ILE A 160 10.95 0.57 -10.16
N GLN A 161 10.81 1.71 -10.85
CA GLN A 161 11.64 2.06 -12.01
C GLN A 161 12.68 3.15 -11.71
N ARG A 162 12.33 4.06 -10.80
CA ARG A 162 13.15 5.19 -10.34
C ARG A 162 12.98 5.33 -8.83
N LEU A 163 14.03 5.80 -8.16
CA LEU A 163 14.07 5.92 -6.69
C LEU A 163 13.99 7.38 -6.27
N ASN A 164 12.85 8.02 -6.57
CA ASN A 164 12.55 9.35 -6.04
C ASN A 164 12.06 9.19 -4.59
N GLY A 165 12.53 10.04 -3.68
CA GLY A 165 12.08 10.04 -2.27
C GLY A 165 12.94 9.25 -1.27
N LEU A 166 14.01 8.57 -1.69
CA LEU A 166 14.99 7.96 -0.77
C LEU A 166 16.08 8.96 -0.37
N GLU A 167 15.66 10.07 0.23
CA GLU A 167 16.56 11.13 0.67
C GLU A 167 17.22 10.81 2.01
N SER A 168 18.49 11.18 2.17
CA SER A 168 19.29 10.92 3.38
C SER A 168 18.66 11.47 4.66
N CYS A 169 17.97 12.62 4.58
CA CYS A 169 17.29 13.25 5.72
C CYS A 169 16.09 12.44 6.22
N LEU A 170 15.44 11.66 5.36
CA LEU A 170 14.27 10.84 5.70
C LEU A 170 14.66 9.44 6.21
N PHE A 171 15.89 8.99 5.93
CA PHE A 171 16.39 7.64 6.20
C PHE A 171 17.78 7.65 6.84
N SER A 172 17.98 8.51 7.84
CA SER A 172 19.29 8.76 8.43
C SER A 172 19.93 7.54 9.09
N LYS A 173 19.16 6.54 9.51
CA LYS A 173 19.67 5.29 10.12
C LYS A 173 19.73 4.10 9.17
N LEU A 174 19.33 4.27 7.91
CA LEU A 174 19.13 3.15 7.00
C LEU A 174 20.45 2.51 6.61
N ALA A 175 20.68 1.30 7.13
CA ALA A 175 21.89 0.53 6.91
C ALA A 175 21.70 -0.54 5.83
N THR A 176 20.47 -0.98 5.59
CA THR A 176 20.18 -2.09 4.65
C THR A 176 19.02 -1.76 3.73
N LEU A 177 19.27 -1.81 2.43
CA LEU A 177 18.27 -1.57 1.39
C LEU A 177 18.24 -2.74 0.41
N GLU A 178 17.07 -3.35 0.28
CA GLU A 178 16.82 -4.49 -0.59
C GLU A 178 15.87 -4.11 -1.73
N LEU A 179 16.37 -4.20 -2.97
CA LEU A 179 15.69 -3.76 -4.19
C LEU A 179 15.69 -4.84 -5.29
N ARG A 180 16.15 -6.06 -5.03
CA ARG A 180 16.14 -7.16 -6.02
C ARG A 180 14.74 -7.43 -6.55
N GLY A 181 14.64 -7.79 -7.83
CA GLY A 181 13.35 -8.07 -8.48
C GLY A 181 12.50 -6.83 -8.80
N ASN A 182 13.09 -5.62 -8.78
CA ASN A 182 12.47 -4.41 -9.31
C ASN A 182 12.76 -4.19 -10.80
N ARG A 183 12.29 -3.06 -11.35
CA ARG A 183 12.45 -2.66 -12.76
C ARG A 183 13.33 -1.42 -12.90
N LEU A 184 14.31 -1.27 -12.00
CA LEU A 184 15.18 -0.10 -11.95
C LEU A 184 15.93 0.09 -13.27
N THR A 185 15.82 1.29 -13.83
CA THR A 185 16.55 1.69 -15.05
C THR A 185 17.83 2.46 -14.72
N THR A 186 17.90 3.00 -13.50
CA THR A 186 19.01 3.77 -12.95
C THR A 186 19.07 3.59 -11.44
N THR A 187 20.24 3.86 -10.85
CA THR A 187 20.47 3.94 -9.40
C THR A 187 20.47 5.38 -8.88
N ASN A 188 20.19 6.36 -9.75
CA ASN A 188 20.00 7.75 -9.32
C ASN A 188 18.86 7.84 -8.29
N GLY A 189 19.06 8.67 -7.26
CA GLY A 189 18.13 8.82 -6.15
C GLY A 189 18.46 7.98 -4.91
N ILE A 190 19.46 7.09 -4.97
CA ILE A 190 20.01 6.44 -3.77
C ILE A 190 21.03 7.38 -3.13
N ASN A 191 20.57 8.28 -2.27
CA ASN A 191 21.43 9.16 -1.49
C ASN A 191 21.33 8.81 0.01
N LEU A 192 22.00 7.73 0.41
CA LEU A 192 21.90 7.14 1.75
C LEU A 192 23.30 6.94 2.34
N PRO A 193 23.86 7.93 3.05
CA PRO A 193 25.27 7.92 3.45
C PRO A 193 25.62 6.84 4.48
N ASN A 194 24.63 6.36 5.24
CA ASN A 194 24.83 5.31 6.26
C ASN A 194 24.55 3.90 5.74
N LEU A 195 24.30 3.75 4.44
CA LEU A 195 23.95 2.47 3.85
C LEU A 195 25.16 1.53 3.82
N GLN A 196 25.04 0.39 4.49
CA GLN A 196 26.08 -0.64 4.58
C GLN A 196 25.84 -1.77 3.60
N ARG A 197 24.58 -2.08 3.30
CA ARG A 197 24.17 -3.20 2.47
C ARG A 197 23.13 -2.75 1.45
N LEU A 198 23.49 -2.86 0.18
CA LEU A 198 22.62 -2.55 -0.94
C LEU A 198 22.48 -3.79 -1.83
N TYR A 199 21.27 -4.34 -1.89
CA TYR A 199 20.97 -5.50 -2.72
C TYR A 199 20.23 -5.05 -3.98
N LEU A 200 20.95 -5.08 -5.09
CA LEU A 200 20.41 -4.82 -6.43
C LEU A 200 20.44 -6.11 -7.24
N GLY A 201 19.44 -6.31 -8.08
CA GLY A 201 19.36 -7.47 -8.95
C GLY A 201 18.10 -7.40 -9.77
N SER A 202 18.22 -6.94 -11.01
CA SER A 202 17.12 -6.95 -11.97
C SER A 202 17.14 -8.27 -12.76
N PRO A 203 15.98 -8.89 -13.06
CA PRO A 203 15.91 -9.93 -14.09
C PRO A 203 16.37 -9.45 -15.48
N THR A 204 16.47 -8.13 -15.72
CA THR A 204 16.95 -7.56 -16.98
C THR A 204 18.46 -7.38 -17.08
N TRP A 205 19.20 -7.36 -15.96
CA TRP A 205 20.67 -7.21 -15.99
C TRP A 205 21.35 -8.46 -16.57
N CYS A 206 20.81 -9.66 -16.27
CA CYS A 206 21.27 -10.90 -16.88
C CYS A 206 20.99 -10.96 -18.39
N ARG A 207 19.87 -10.40 -18.87
CA ARG A 207 19.54 -10.40 -20.31
C ARG A 207 20.44 -9.46 -21.11
N ARG A 208 20.79 -8.30 -20.56
CA ARG A 208 21.70 -7.34 -21.23
C ARG A 208 23.14 -7.85 -21.28
N ALA A 209 23.60 -8.57 -20.26
CA ALA A 209 24.90 -9.25 -20.28
C ALA A 209 24.93 -10.38 -21.33
N ALA A 210 23.84 -11.15 -21.46
CA ALA A 210 23.73 -12.19 -22.48
C ALA A 210 23.63 -11.63 -23.93
N SER A 211 23.05 -10.44 -24.12
CA SER A 211 22.94 -9.81 -25.45
C SER A 211 24.22 -9.08 -25.91
N LEU A 212 25.20 -8.89 -25.04
CA LEU A 212 26.50 -8.27 -25.38
C LEU A 212 27.58 -9.32 -25.72
N GLN A 213 27.24 -10.62 -25.69
CA GLN A 213 28.05 -11.72 -26.22
C GLN A 213 27.41 -12.26 -27.51
N GLY A 214 27.33 -11.42 -28.55
CA GLY A 214 27.10 -11.84 -29.95
C GLY A 214 28.43 -11.80 -30.72
N PRO A 215 28.62 -12.62 -31.76
CA PRO A 215 29.96 -12.99 -32.23
C PRO A 215 30.68 -11.79 -32.84
N HIS A 216 31.92 -11.60 -32.40
CA HIS A 216 32.91 -10.86 -33.17
C HIS A 216 33.22 -11.68 -34.43
N GLU A 217 32.81 -11.18 -35.59
CA GLU A 217 33.48 -11.45 -36.88
C GLU A 217 34.47 -10.33 -37.16
#